data_AF-A0AAV5THR5-F1
#
_entry.id   AF-A0AAV5THR5-F1
#
_cell.length_a   1.000
_cell.length_b   1.000
_cell.length_c   1.000
_cell.angle_alpha   90.00
_cell.angle_beta   90.00
_cell.angle_gamma   90.00
#
_symmetry.space_group_name_H-M   'P 1'
#
loop_
_entity.id
_entity.type
_entity.pdbx_description
1 polymer ?
#
loop_
_entity_poly.entity_id
_entity_poly.type
_entity_poly.pdbx_seq_one_letter_code
_entity_poly.pdbx_strand_id
1 'polypeptide(L)'
;RALKYYKFGDPREVTELVQDTISTDLGSYEVLVRWLASPINPADINKIQGVYMHRAPLPAIAGSEGVGRVVQIGSSVTSVSPGDKVAILGLNSPCW
;
A
#
# COMPACT_ATOMS: atom_id res chain seq x y z
N ARG A 1 -10.47 -2.68 1.85
CA ARG A 1 -10.14 -3.81 0.95
C ARG A 1 -8.68 -3.65 0.55
N ALA A 2 -7.98 -4.75 0.41
CA ALA A 2 -6.58 -4.76 -0.04
C ALA A 2 -6.34 -6.05 -0.84
N LEU A 3 -5.35 -6.03 -1.74
CA LEU A 3 -4.89 -7.24 -2.42
C LEU A 3 -3.68 -7.82 -1.68
N LYS A 4 -3.85 -8.96 -1.00
CA LYS A 4 -2.80 -9.59 -0.16
C LYS A 4 -2.28 -10.88 -0.77
N TYR A 5 -1.03 -11.22 -0.46
CA TYR A 5 -0.44 -12.52 -0.77
C TYR A 5 0.31 -13.08 0.45
N TYR A 6 0.15 -14.38 0.69
CA TYR A 6 0.69 -15.10 1.86
C TYR A 6 1.92 -15.95 1.52
N LYS A 7 2.20 -16.12 0.22
CA LYS A 7 3.36 -16.81 -0.34
C LYS A 7 3.71 -16.16 -1.67
N PHE A 8 4.97 -16.30 -2.08
CA PHE A 8 5.38 -15.86 -3.41
C PHE A 8 4.89 -16.83 -4.49
N GLY A 9 4.60 -16.32 -5.69
CA GLY A 9 4.17 -17.14 -6.83
C GLY A 9 3.51 -16.36 -7.95
N ASP A 10 2.81 -17.05 -8.85
CA ASP A 10 2.01 -16.40 -9.89
C ASP A 10 0.94 -15.51 -9.24
N PRO A 11 0.90 -14.19 -9.54
CA PRO A 11 -0.06 -13.28 -8.92
C PRO A 11 -1.51 -13.73 -9.05
N ARG A 12 -1.86 -14.46 -10.12
CA ARG A 12 -3.22 -14.97 -10.35
C ARG A 12 -3.62 -16.06 -9.36
N GLU A 13 -2.64 -16.75 -8.78
CA GLU A 13 -2.85 -17.87 -7.86
C GLU A 13 -2.64 -17.48 -6.40
N VAL A 14 -1.76 -16.50 -6.13
CA VAL A 14 -1.32 -16.19 -4.77
C VAL A 14 -1.90 -14.90 -4.20
N THR A 15 -2.56 -14.06 -5.01
CA THR A 15 -3.20 -12.84 -4.54
C THR A 15 -4.67 -13.05 -4.23
N GLU A 16 -5.12 -12.44 -3.13
CA GLU A 16 -6.51 -12.50 -2.67
C GLU A 16 -7.01 -11.10 -2.33
N LEU A 17 -8.25 -10.79 -2.76
CA LEU A 17 -8.93 -9.57 -2.35
C LEU A 17 -9.52 -9.77 -0.94
N VAL A 18 -8.90 -9.14 0.05
CA VAL A 18 -9.34 -9.24 1.44
C VAL A 18 -10.06 -7.99 1.90
N GLN A 19 -10.97 -8.17 2.85
CA GLN A 19 -11.52 -7.08 3.64
C GLN A 19 -10.69 -6.91 4.91
N ASP A 20 -10.01 -5.79 5.02
CA ASP A 20 -9.15 -5.46 6.15
C ASP A 20 -9.66 -4.22 6.87
N THR A 21 -9.42 -4.16 8.17
CA THR A 21 -9.79 -3.01 9.00
C THR A 21 -8.53 -2.23 9.31
N ILE A 22 -8.52 -0.95 8.94
CA ILE A 22 -7.42 -0.04 9.24
C ILE A 22 -7.81 0.77 10.46
N SER A 23 -6.90 0.88 11.43
CA SER A 23 -7.11 1.75 12.60
C SER A 23 -7.28 3.20 12.16
N THR A 24 -8.25 3.88 12.76
CA THR A 24 -8.39 5.35 12.68
C THR A 24 -7.72 6.06 13.85
N ASP A 25 -7.20 5.31 14.82
CA ASP A 25 -6.35 5.84 15.88
C ASP A 25 -4.92 5.92 15.34
N LEU A 26 -4.54 7.12 14.90
CA LEU A 26 -3.26 7.39 14.23
C LEU A 26 -2.19 7.76 15.24
N GLY A 27 -0.98 7.23 15.04
CA GLY A 27 0.22 7.76 15.67
C GLY A 27 0.45 9.23 15.31
N SER A 28 1.19 9.95 16.15
CA SER A 28 1.34 11.41 16.00
C SER A 28 1.95 11.86 14.67
N TYR A 29 2.73 11.01 14.01
CA TYR A 29 3.36 11.29 12.71
C TYR A 29 2.76 10.50 11.54
N GLU A 30 1.64 9.80 11.75
CA GLU A 30 1.01 8.99 10.72
C GLU A 30 0.01 9.78 9.87
N VAL A 31 -0.20 9.32 8.64
CA VAL A 31 -1.16 9.89 7.70
C VAL A 31 -2.03 8.77 7.16
N LEU A 32 -3.35 8.90 7.32
CA LEU A 32 -4.31 7.99 6.73
C LEU A 32 -4.64 8.44 5.31
N VAL A 33 -4.38 7.58 4.33
CA VAL A 33 -4.61 7.87 2.91
C VAL A 33 -5.70 6.94 2.36
N ARG A 34 -6.65 7.52 1.63
CA ARG A 34 -7.57 6.79 0.76
C ARG A 34 -7.00 6.78 -0.65
N TRP A 35 -6.58 5.60 -1.12
CA TRP A 35 -6.10 5.42 -2.48
C TRP A 35 -7.21 5.69 -3.50
N LEU A 36 -6.86 6.39 -4.58
CA LEU A 36 -7.76 6.71 -5.70
C LEU A 36 -7.42 5.87 -6.93
N ALA A 37 -6.14 5.69 -7.22
CA ALA A 37 -5.65 4.86 -8.31
C ALA A 37 -4.23 4.36 -7.97
N SER A 38 -3.91 3.18 -8.49
CA SER A 38 -2.58 2.58 -8.43
C SER A 38 -2.35 1.79 -9.73
N PRO A 39 -1.19 1.95 -10.40
CA PRO A 39 -0.87 1.18 -11.59
C PRO A 39 -0.49 -0.27 -11.25
N ILE A 40 -0.48 -1.11 -12.27
CA ILE A 40 0.13 -2.44 -12.23
C ILE A 40 1.41 -2.39 -13.07
N ASN A 41 2.57 -2.42 -12.41
CA ASN A 41 3.87 -2.38 -13.07
C ASN A 41 4.52 -3.79 -13.09
N PRO A 42 5.45 -4.08 -14.02
CA PRO A 42 6.21 -5.32 -14.01
C PRO A 42 6.96 -5.59 -12.69
N ALA A 43 7.41 -4.54 -12.01
CA ALA A 43 8.06 -4.66 -10.70
C ALA A 43 7.12 -5.21 -9.61
N ASP A 44 5.84 -4.84 -9.63
CA ASP A 44 4.85 -5.36 -8.67
C ASP A 44 4.62 -6.86 -8.88
N ILE A 45 4.53 -7.28 -10.15
CA ILE A 45 4.45 -8.69 -10.54
C ILE A 45 5.69 -9.46 -10.04
N ASN A 46 6.88 -8.92 -10.29
CA ASN A 46 8.13 -9.53 -9.85
C ASN A 46 8.24 -9.63 -8.31
N LYS A 47 7.69 -8.65 -7.57
CA LYS A 47 7.63 -8.66 -6.09
C LYS A 47 6.73 -9.79 -5.60
N ILE A 48 5.54 -9.95 -6.17
CA ILE A 48 4.60 -11.03 -5.82
C ILE A 48 5.20 -12.41 -6.17
N GLN A 49 5.90 -12.51 -7.30
CA GLN A 49 6.64 -13.72 -7.70
C GLN A 49 7.86 -14.01 -6.81
N GLY A 50 8.31 -13.03 -6.01
CA GLY A 50 9.49 -13.17 -5.15
C GLY A 50 10.83 -13.13 -5.90
N VAL A 51 10.83 -12.71 -7.17
CA VAL A 51 12.04 -12.62 -8.01
C VAL A 51 12.64 -11.20 -8.04
N TYR A 52 11.93 -10.22 -7.48
CA TYR A 52 12.45 -8.86 -7.31
C TYR A 52 13.48 -8.80 -6.18
N MET A 53 14.47 -7.90 -6.30
CA MET A 53 15.55 -7.73 -5.30
C MET A 53 15.02 -7.44 -3.89
N HIS A 54 13.89 -6.75 -3.81
CA HIS A 54 13.21 -6.46 -2.56
C HIS A 54 12.12 -7.52 -2.31
N ARG A 55 12.23 -8.21 -1.17
CA ARG A 55 11.23 -9.18 -0.70
C ARG A 55 10.55 -8.66 0.56
N ALA A 56 9.27 -8.33 0.44
CA ALA A 56 8.45 -7.95 1.58
C ALA A 56 8.23 -9.15 2.52
N PRO A 57 8.18 -8.93 3.86
CA PRO A 57 7.72 -9.94 4.81
C PRO A 57 6.30 -10.40 4.49
N LEU A 58 6.02 -11.69 4.59
CA LEU A 58 4.69 -12.25 4.36
C LEU A 58 3.89 -12.31 5.68
N PRO A 59 2.55 -12.09 5.65
CA PRO A 59 1.76 -11.71 4.48
C PRO A 59 1.99 -10.25 4.07
N ALA A 60 1.92 -9.98 2.77
CA ALA A 60 2.16 -8.64 2.21
C ALA A 60 0.96 -8.16 1.39
N ILE A 61 0.76 -6.83 1.34
CA ILE A 61 -0.15 -6.17 0.41
C ILE A 61 0.64 -5.81 -0.85
N ALA A 62 0.03 -5.95 -2.02
CA ALA A 62 0.66 -5.66 -3.31
C ALA A 62 0.68 -4.16 -3.67
N GLY A 63 1.37 -3.83 -4.76
CA GLY A 63 1.55 -2.47 -5.25
C GLY A 63 2.72 -1.72 -4.61
N SER A 64 3.22 -0.71 -5.33
CA SER A 64 4.36 0.12 -4.90
C SER A 64 4.17 1.61 -5.21
N GLU A 65 3.15 1.95 -5.99
CA GLU A 65 2.90 3.30 -6.52
C GLU A 65 1.42 3.62 -6.43
N GLY A 66 1.07 4.85 -6.10
CA GLY A 66 -0.34 5.22 -6.06
C GLY A 66 -0.55 6.69 -5.83
N VAL A 67 -1.73 7.17 -6.24
CA VAL A 67 -2.24 8.48 -5.89
C VAL A 67 -3.45 8.32 -4.97
N GLY A 68 -3.45 9.09 -3.89
CA GLY A 68 -4.47 9.03 -2.86
C GLY A 68 -4.89 10.42 -2.39
N ARG A 69 -5.87 10.45 -1.50
CA ARG A 69 -6.23 11.63 -0.72
C ARG A 69 -5.98 11.37 0.75
N VAL A 70 -5.42 12.36 1.44
CA VAL A 70 -5.32 12.35 2.89
C VAL A 70 -6.73 12.41 3.49
N VAL A 71 -7.03 11.48 4.38
CA VAL A 71 -8.30 11.39 5.11
C VAL A 71 -8.16 11.94 6.52
N GLN A 72 -7.06 11.60 7.19
CA GLN A 72 -6.78 12.00 8.57
C GLN A 72 -5.26 12.07 8.76
N ILE A 73 -4.81 12.91 9.70
CA ILE A 73 -3.41 13.09 10.05
C ILE A 73 -3.22 12.92 11.56
N GLY A 74 -2.03 12.48 11.96
CA GLY A 74 -1.58 12.52 13.34
C GLY A 74 -1.32 13.95 13.82
N SER A 75 -1.32 14.14 15.14
CA SER A 75 -1.24 15.46 15.79
C SER A 75 0.06 16.24 15.54
N SER A 76 1.12 15.57 15.10
CA SER A 76 2.43 16.17 14.82
C SER A 76 2.73 16.30 13.33
N VAL A 77 1.81 15.92 12.45
CA VAL A 77 1.95 16.10 11.00
C VAL A 77 1.64 17.55 10.62
N THR A 78 2.58 18.20 9.93
CA THR A 78 2.44 19.60 9.46
C THR A 78 2.64 19.78 7.96
N SER A 79 3.07 18.73 7.26
CA SER A 79 3.43 18.77 5.83
C SER A 79 2.27 18.57 4.87
N VAL A 80 1.15 18.01 5.33
CA VAL A 80 -0.08 17.73 4.55
C VAL A 80 -1.32 17.93 5.42
N SER A 81 -2.45 18.19 4.78
CA SER A 81 -3.76 18.35 5.43
C SER A 81 -4.80 17.35 4.88
N PRO A 82 -5.84 16.99 5.67
CA PRO A 82 -6.98 16.25 5.13
C PRO A 82 -7.56 16.90 3.87
N GLY A 83 -7.77 16.09 2.83
CA GLY A 83 -8.22 16.54 1.51
C GLY A 83 -7.11 16.67 0.45
N ASP A 84 -5.86 16.81 0.88
CA ASP A 84 -4.70 16.92 -0.03
C ASP A 84 -4.54 15.65 -0.87
N LYS A 85 -4.09 15.83 -2.10
CA LYS A 85 -3.67 14.71 -2.96
C LYS A 85 -2.21 14.41 -2.69
N VAL A 86 -1.93 13.13 -2.48
CA VAL A 86 -0.56 12.63 -2.27
C VAL A 86 -0.26 11.54 -3.31
N ALA A 87 0.99 11.46 -3.71
CA ALA A 87 1.50 10.38 -4.55
C ALA A 87 2.63 9.68 -3.83
N ILE A 88 2.69 8.36 -3.94
CA ILE A 88 3.78 7.55 -3.40
C ILE A 88 4.48 6.80 -4.52
N LEU A 89 5.79 6.69 -4.36
CA LEU A 89 6.65 5.70 -5.00
C LEU A 89 7.49 5.10 -3.88
N GLY A 90 7.17 3.87 -3.49
CA GLY A 90 7.80 3.27 -2.32
C GLY A 90 7.67 1.76 -2.31
N LEU A 91 8.80 1.06 -2.35
CA LEU A 91 8.84 -0.40 -2.33
C LEU A 91 8.20 -0.99 -1.05
N ASN A 92 8.17 -0.21 0.03
CA ASN A 92 7.63 -0.55 1.35
C ASN A 92 6.25 0.05 1.64
N SER A 93 5.61 0.69 0.66
CA SER A 93 4.34 1.41 0.84
C SER A 93 3.27 0.80 -0.07
N PRO A 94 2.66 -0.33 0.33
CA PRO A 94 1.71 -1.02 -0.52
C PRO A 94 0.39 -0.25 -0.65
N CYS A 95 -0.27 -0.40 -1.79
CA CYS A 95 -1.38 0.48 -2.19
C CYS A 95 -2.45 -0.19 -3.08
N TRP A 96 -2.50 -1.52 -3.13
CA TRP A 96 -3.56 -2.30 -3.80
C TRP A 96 -4.60 -2.87 -2.83
#